data_AF-A0AAN8PQW6-F1
#
_entry.id   AF-A0AAN8PQW6-F1
#
_cell.length_a   1.000
_cell.length_b   1.000
_cell.length_c   1.000
_cell.angle_alpha   90.00
_cell.angle_beta   90.00
_cell.angle_gamma   90.00
#
_symmetry.space_group_name_H-M   'P 1'
#
loop_
_entity.id
_entity.type
_entity.pdbx_description
1 polymer ?
#
loop_
_entity_poly.entity_id
_entity_poly.type
_entity_poly.pdbx_seq_one_letter_code
_entity_poly.pdbx_strand_id
1 'polypeptide(L)'
;MPDHFTNETSVMEEFIEQLCHYTNLRAQQVKASKPTDYYTSKWTNIECDEMKPFIGIRMIVKHSLTKPRYEDYFSKEATNFVTFTPGFRDVFTRDRFLAIWKFIHIHYTD
;
A
#
# COMPACT_ATOMS: atom_id res chain seq x y z
N MET A 1 22.19 -0.60 37.48
CA MET A 1 22.15 0.42 36.42
C MET A 1 20.77 0.36 35.81
N PRO A 2 20.00 1.46 35.74
CA PRO A 2 18.80 1.47 34.93
C PRO A 2 19.21 1.62 33.46
N ASP A 3 18.73 0.70 32.62
CA ASP A 3 18.88 0.74 31.17
C ASP A 3 18.16 1.98 30.62
N HIS A 4 18.94 3.02 30.30
CA HIS A 4 18.50 4.14 29.48
C HIS A 4 18.57 3.73 28.00
N PHE A 5 17.74 2.77 27.58
CA PHE A 5 17.35 2.68 26.17
C PHE A 5 16.21 3.69 25.97
N THR A 6 16.58 4.90 25.57
CA THR A 6 15.63 5.86 25.01
C THR A 6 14.94 5.22 23.80
N ASN A 7 13.59 5.29 23.77
CA ASN A 7 12.77 5.01 22.59
C ASN A 7 13.14 6.01 21.48
N GLU A 8 14.22 5.76 20.76
CA GLU A 8 14.41 6.38 19.44
C GLU A 8 13.58 5.56 18.45
N THR A 9 12.39 6.07 18.12
CA THR A 9 11.62 5.57 16.98
C THR A 9 12.51 5.67 15.75
N SER A 10 12.60 4.59 14.97
CA SER A 10 13.44 4.59 13.77
C SER A 10 12.94 5.64 12.78
N VAL A 11 13.84 6.35 12.08
CA VAL A 11 13.46 7.25 10.96
C VAL A 11 12.55 6.54 9.94
N MET A 12 12.74 5.22 9.77
CA MET A 12 11.89 4.41 8.91
C MET A 12 10.46 4.23 9.47
N GLU A 13 10.32 4.11 10.78
CA GLU A 13 9.01 4.02 11.44
C GLU A 13 8.27 5.34 11.33
N GLU A 14 8.93 6.47 11.61
CA GLU A 14 8.36 7.81 11.43
C GLU A 14 7.89 8.04 9.98
N PHE A 15 8.70 7.61 9.00
CA PHE A 15 8.33 7.70 7.59
C PHE A 15 7.09 6.87 7.26
N ILE A 16 7.00 5.64 7.77
CA ILE A 16 5.84 4.76 7.55
C ILE A 16 4.58 5.35 8.20
N GLU A 17 4.71 5.93 9.39
CA GLU A 17 3.60 6.59 10.08
C GLU A 17 3.08 7.80 9.30
N GLN A 18 3.98 8.65 8.80
CA GLN A 18 3.59 9.79 7.96
C GLN A 18 2.93 9.33 6.66
N LEU A 19 3.49 8.32 6.00
CA LEU A 19 2.93 7.76 4.78
C LEU A 19 1.53 7.19 5.01
N CYS A 20 1.31 6.49 6.12
CA CYS A 20 -0.01 6.02 6.54
C CYS A 20 -0.99 7.16 6.75
N HIS A 21 -0.57 8.16 7.53
CA HIS A 21 -1.39 9.32 7.86
C HIS A 21 -1.85 10.06 6.60
N TYR A 22 -0.92 10.46 5.73
CA TYR A 22 -1.24 11.24 4.55
C TYR A 22 -2.00 10.44 3.48
N THR A 23 -1.76 9.14 3.37
CA THR A 23 -2.54 8.27 2.47
C THR A 23 -4.00 8.16 2.93
N ASN A 24 -4.23 8.01 4.24
CA ASN A 24 -5.58 8.01 4.81
C ASN A 24 -6.29 9.35 4.61
N LEU A 25 -5.59 10.45 4.87
CA LEU A 25 -6.11 11.80 4.66
C LEU A 25 -6.49 12.02 3.18
N ARG A 26 -5.63 11.59 2.25
CA ARG A 26 -5.90 11.69 0.82
C ARG A 26 -7.16 10.94 0.42
N ALA A 27 -7.36 9.72 0.93
CA ALA A 27 -8.56 8.94 0.64
C ALA A 27 -9.83 9.64 1.14
N GLN A 28 -9.80 10.29 2.31
CA GLN A 28 -10.92 11.07 2.85
C GLN A 28 -11.24 12.29 1.97
N GLN A 29 -10.23 13.01 1.51
CA GLN A 29 -10.40 14.16 0.60
C GLN A 29 -10.99 13.75 -0.76
N VAL A 30 -10.50 12.64 -1.32
CA VAL A 30 -11.07 12.11 -2.57
C VAL A 30 -12.51 11.66 -2.32
N LYS A 31 -12.83 11.10 -1.15
CA LYS A 31 -14.22 10.74 -0.80
C LYS A 31 -15.12 11.96 -0.72
N ALA A 32 -14.65 13.06 -0.13
CA ALA A 32 -15.39 14.31 -0.05
C ALA A 32 -15.64 14.95 -1.42
N SER A 33 -14.63 14.92 -2.32
CA SER A 33 -14.73 15.52 -3.66
C SER A 33 -15.40 14.60 -4.70
N LYS A 34 -15.29 13.28 -4.52
CA LYS A 34 -15.79 12.24 -5.43
C LYS A 34 -16.41 11.09 -4.62
N PRO A 35 -17.61 11.28 -4.07
CA PRO A 35 -18.24 10.30 -3.18
C PRO A 35 -18.59 8.97 -3.86
N THR A 36 -18.72 8.97 -5.19
CA THR A 36 -19.00 7.78 -6.00
C THR A 36 -17.74 7.07 -6.51
N ASP A 37 -16.56 7.52 -6.12
CA ASP A 37 -15.31 6.89 -6.54
C ASP A 37 -15.23 5.46 -5.98
N TYR A 38 -14.98 4.49 -6.87
CA TYR A 38 -15.00 3.06 -6.54
C TYR A 38 -14.12 2.73 -5.33
N TYR A 39 -12.90 3.29 -5.28
CA TYR A 39 -11.95 2.97 -4.23
C TYR A 39 -12.22 3.73 -2.93
N THR A 40 -12.72 4.97 -2.99
CA THR A 40 -13.07 5.71 -1.77
C THR A 40 -14.33 5.16 -1.10
N SER A 41 -15.29 4.66 -1.88
CA SER A 41 -16.53 4.08 -1.35
C SER A 41 -16.28 2.84 -0.48
N LYS A 42 -15.19 2.11 -0.76
CA LYS A 42 -14.75 0.90 -0.04
C LYS A 42 -13.53 1.13 0.84
N TRP A 43 -13.09 2.38 1.00
CA TRP A 43 -11.86 2.69 1.72
C TRP A 43 -12.03 2.43 3.22
N THR A 44 -11.15 1.61 3.76
CA THR A 44 -10.85 1.51 5.19
C THR A 44 -9.48 2.13 5.42
N ASN A 45 -9.32 2.82 6.56
CA ASN A 45 -8.02 3.39 6.89
C ASN A 45 -6.94 2.28 6.92
N ILE A 46 -5.77 2.59 6.39
CA ILE A 46 -4.59 1.73 6.47
C ILE A 46 -3.89 1.94 7.81
N GLU A 47 -3.29 0.88 8.32
CA GLU A 47 -2.40 0.89 9.48
C GLU A 47 -0.94 0.71 9.03
N CYS A 48 0.03 1.07 9.88
CA CYS A 48 1.46 0.96 9.58
C CYS A 48 1.88 -0.47 9.23
N ASP A 49 1.24 -1.47 9.83
CA ASP A 49 1.51 -2.88 9.53
C ASP A 49 0.97 -3.34 8.17
N GLU A 50 -0.01 -2.63 7.60
CA GLU A 50 -0.46 -2.82 6.22
C GLU A 50 0.42 -2.05 5.22
N MET A 51 0.95 -0.88 5.60
CA MET A 51 1.82 -0.08 4.73
C MET A 51 3.18 -0.75 4.47
N LYS A 52 3.78 -1.39 5.47
CA LYS A 52 5.06 -2.13 5.33
C LYS A 52 5.03 -3.16 4.17
N PRO A 53 4.09 -4.14 4.15
CA PRO A 53 4.02 -5.10 3.06
C PRO A 53 3.64 -4.45 1.71
N PHE A 54 2.86 -3.36 1.71
CA PHE A 54 2.57 -2.62 0.48
C PHE A 54 3.85 -2.06 -0.16
N ILE A 55 4.73 -1.43 0.64
CA ILE A 55 6.04 -0.93 0.17
C ILE A 55 6.88 -2.09 -0.38
N GLY A 56 6.93 -3.21 0.34
CA GLY A 56 7.67 -4.41 -0.09
C GLY A 56 7.20 -4.92 -1.46
N ILE A 57 5.88 -5.08 -1.64
CA ILE A 57 5.30 -5.47 -2.94
C ILE A 57 5.64 -4.44 -4.02
N ARG A 58 5.55 -3.14 -3.70
CA ARG A 58 5.82 -2.08 -4.67
C ARG A 58 7.27 -2.11 -5.17
N MET A 59 8.21 -2.43 -4.30
CA MET A 59 9.62 -2.63 -4.64
C MET A 59 9.81 -3.86 -5.55
N ILE A 60 9.21 -5.01 -5.21
CA ILE A 60 9.28 -6.23 -6.04
C ILE A 60 8.70 -5.99 -7.44
N VAL A 61 7.53 -5.35 -7.52
CA VAL A 61 6.87 -4.98 -8.79
C VAL A 61 7.70 -4.02 -9.64
N LYS A 62 8.50 -3.16 -9.01
CA LYS A 62 9.34 -2.20 -9.74
C LYS A 62 10.64 -2.82 -10.24
N HIS A 63 11.24 -3.70 -9.46
CA HIS A 63 12.65 -4.09 -9.62
C HIS A 63 12.88 -5.56 -9.97
N SER A 64 11.95 -6.46 -9.63
CA SER A 64 12.19 -7.91 -9.74
C SER A 64 11.23 -8.60 -10.69
N LEU A 65 9.98 -8.14 -10.77
CA LEU A 65 8.94 -8.77 -11.56
C LEU A 65 8.16 -7.70 -12.30
N THR A 66 8.28 -7.65 -13.62
CA THR A 66 7.55 -6.69 -14.46
C THR A 66 6.46 -7.41 -15.24
N LYS A 67 5.20 -7.06 -14.94
CA LYS A 67 4.01 -7.41 -15.71
C LYS A 67 3.46 -6.16 -16.43
N PRO A 68 2.75 -6.34 -17.55
CA PRO A 68 2.14 -5.22 -18.28
C PRO A 68 1.14 -4.42 -17.43
N ARG A 69 0.40 -5.10 -16.54
CA ARG A 69 -0.62 -4.49 -15.69
C ARG A 69 -0.47 -4.90 -14.23
N TYR A 70 -0.87 -4.02 -13.31
CA TYR A 70 -0.83 -4.31 -11.87
C TYR A 70 -1.79 -5.43 -11.47
N GLU A 71 -2.88 -5.58 -12.21
CA GLU A 71 -3.89 -6.62 -12.00
C GLU A 71 -3.34 -8.03 -12.24
N ASP A 72 -2.34 -8.15 -13.12
CA ASP A 72 -1.75 -9.44 -13.53
C ASP A 72 -0.99 -10.11 -12.39
N TYR A 73 -0.40 -9.33 -11.47
CA TYR A 73 0.26 -9.86 -10.27
C TYR A 73 -0.72 -10.55 -9.31
N PHE A 74 -2.01 -10.24 -9.43
CA PHE A 74 -3.05 -10.80 -8.58
C PHE A 74 -3.97 -11.76 -9.34
N SER A 75 -3.62 -12.22 -10.54
CA SER A 75 -4.44 -13.17 -11.29
C SER A 75 -4.61 -14.48 -10.50
N LYS A 76 -5.86 -15.01 -10.44
CA LYS A 76 -6.15 -16.36 -9.91
C LYS A 76 -5.74 -17.43 -10.90
N GLU A 77 -5.86 -17.11 -12.19
CA GLU A 77 -5.70 -18.10 -13.23
C GLU A 77 -4.24 -18.17 -13.62
N ALA A 78 -3.65 -19.31 -13.30
CA ALA A 78 -2.51 -19.85 -14.00
C ALA A 78 -2.91 -20.29 -15.42
N THR A 79 -3.66 -19.45 -16.17
CA THR A 79 -3.89 -19.67 -17.60
C THR A 79 -2.57 -19.81 -18.34
N ASN A 80 -1.48 -19.28 -17.76
CA ASN A 80 -0.14 -19.73 -18.02
C ASN A 80 0.69 -19.81 -16.72
N PHE A 81 1.00 -21.03 -16.25
CA PHE A 81 1.86 -21.29 -15.08
C PHE A 81 3.18 -20.51 -15.14
N VAL A 82 3.74 -20.32 -16.34
CA VAL A 82 4.97 -19.55 -16.58
C VAL A 82 4.84 -18.09 -16.13
N THR A 83 3.62 -17.54 -16.16
CA THR A 83 3.36 -16.15 -15.81
C THR A 83 2.72 -15.98 -14.43
N PHE A 84 2.41 -17.08 -13.74
CA PHE A 84 1.89 -17.01 -12.38
C PHE A 84 2.91 -16.35 -11.45
N THR A 85 2.43 -15.51 -10.53
CA THR A 85 3.29 -14.85 -9.55
C THR A 85 2.79 -15.22 -8.14
N PRO A 86 3.41 -16.22 -7.48
CA PRO A 86 2.99 -16.66 -6.16
C PRO A 86 3.18 -15.56 -5.10
N GLY A 87 2.44 -15.65 -3.99
CA GLY A 87 2.63 -14.80 -2.81
C GLY A 87 1.85 -13.48 -2.81
N PHE A 88 1.61 -12.85 -3.95
CA PHE A 88 0.97 -11.53 -3.99
C PHE A 88 -0.45 -11.53 -3.42
N ARG A 89 -1.23 -12.57 -3.75
CA ARG A 89 -2.60 -12.76 -3.29
C ARG A 89 -2.69 -13.16 -1.82
N ASP A 90 -1.60 -13.66 -1.25
CA ASP A 90 -1.50 -14.05 0.15
C ASP A 90 -1.30 -12.83 1.05
N VAL A 91 -0.82 -11.72 0.47
CA VAL A 91 -0.57 -10.45 1.19
C VAL A 91 -1.68 -9.44 0.97
N PHE A 92 -2.14 -9.25 -0.29
CA PHE A 92 -3.20 -8.30 -0.61
C PHE A 92 -4.23 -8.86 -1.58
N THR A 93 -5.47 -8.37 -1.45
CA THR A 93 -6.39 -8.39 -2.58
C THR A 93 -5.94 -7.35 -3.61
N ARG A 94 -6.16 -7.66 -4.90
CA ARG A 94 -5.89 -6.73 -6.01
C ARG A 94 -6.48 -5.34 -5.74
N ASP A 95 -7.76 -5.30 -5.35
CA ASP A 95 -8.48 -4.05 -5.18
C ASP A 95 -7.94 -3.24 -4.00
N ARG A 96 -7.51 -3.89 -2.92
CA ARG A 96 -6.87 -3.19 -1.79
C ARG A 96 -5.51 -2.62 -2.18
N PHE A 97 -4.66 -3.40 -2.86
CA PHE A 97 -3.37 -2.91 -3.36
C PHE A 97 -3.53 -1.69 -4.28
N LEU A 98 -4.47 -1.77 -5.24
CA LEU A 98 -4.76 -0.67 -6.16
C LEU A 98 -5.34 0.55 -5.46
N ALA A 99 -6.18 0.36 -4.44
CA ALA A 99 -6.70 1.46 -3.63
C ALA A 99 -5.57 2.19 -2.89
N ILE A 100 -4.65 1.45 -2.26
CA ILE A 100 -3.51 2.04 -1.56
C ILE A 100 -2.60 2.77 -2.56
N TRP A 101 -2.29 2.15 -3.70
CA TRP A 101 -1.49 2.79 -4.75
C TRP A 101 -2.11 4.07 -5.30
N LYS A 102 -3.45 4.13 -5.38
CA LYS A 102 -4.15 5.33 -5.82
C LYS A 102 -4.06 6.49 -4.82
N PHE A 103 -4.08 6.21 -3.53
CA PHE A 103 -4.12 7.24 -2.49
C PHE A 103 -2.78 7.51 -1.80
N ILE A 104 -1.72 6.77 -2.16
CA ILE A 104 -0.37 6.95 -1.61
C ILE A 104 0.07 8.41 -1.68
N HIS A 105 0.47 8.98 -0.54
CA HIS A 105 0.83 10.39 -0.45
C HIS A 105 1.84 10.63 0.68
N ILE A 106 2.84 11.48 0.44
CA ILE A 106 3.99 11.66 1.35
C ILE A 106 3.92 12.99 2.12
N HIS A 107 3.30 14.00 1.54
CA HIS A 107 3.06 15.29 2.19
C HIS A 107 1.95 16.01 1.43
N TYR A 108 1.32 16.97 2.08
CA TYR A 108 0.32 17.80 1.46
C TYR A 108 0.92 19.10 0.89
N THR A 109 0.39 19.52 -0.25
CA THR A 109 0.49 20.89 -0.76
C THR A 109 -0.92 21.38 -1.07
N ASP A 110 -1.27 22.55 -0.53
CA ASP A 110 -2.50 23.30 -0.84
C ASP A 110 -2.62 23.64 -2.33
#